data_AF-Q30Y78-F1
#
_entry.id   AF-Q30Y78-F1
#
_cell.length_a   1.000
_cell.length_b   1.000
_cell.length_c   1.000
_cell.angle_alpha   90.00
_cell.angle_beta   90.00
_cell.angle_gamma   90.00
#
_symmetry.space_group_name_H-M   'P 1'
#
loop_
_entity.id
_entity.type
_entity.pdbx_description
1 polymer ?
#
loop_
_entity_poly.entity_id
_entity_poly.type
_entity_poly.pdbx_seq_one_letter_code
_entity_poly.pdbx_strand_id
1 'polypeptide(L)'
;MSVIQDNLHAMEQVLRHLRSAEHDSAEARLCQWALAEICEQSGAYAATVLAKTPFAAQFGSVLAEAAESGNCFALLETLTLFCRERVLRRPDMPESSMEAALFSYFVHSGEWTFADGTLVTDWFYVRLPVMVLFDLCTTAMHGSGGGVSAAVHG
;
A
#
# COMPACT_ATOMS: atom_id res chain seq x y z
N MET A 1 10.46 -4.45 11.12
CA MET A 1 10.48 -2.99 10.86
C MET A 1 9.39 -2.70 9.85
N SER A 2 8.72 -1.55 9.96
CA SER A 2 7.55 -1.22 9.14
C SER A 2 7.98 -0.24 8.06
N VAL A 3 7.79 -0.63 6.79
CA VAL A 3 8.21 0.18 5.63
C VAL A 3 7.63 1.58 5.67
N ILE A 4 6.40 1.74 6.16
CA ILE A 4 5.74 3.03 6.31
C ILE A 4 6.44 3.89 7.37
N GLN A 5 6.75 3.32 8.54
CA GLN A 5 7.41 4.06 9.62
C GLN A 5 8.86 4.40 9.25
N ASP A 6 9.57 3.46 8.62
CA ASP A 6 10.96 3.63 8.22
C ASP A 6 11.12 4.75 7.16
N ASN A 7 10.06 5.05 6.39
CA ASN A 7 10.07 6.05 5.32
C ASN A 7 9.21 7.29 5.61
N LEU A 8 8.61 7.42 6.80
CA LEU A 8 7.64 8.49 7.10
C LEU A 8 8.23 9.89 6.84
N HIS A 9 9.46 10.13 7.28
CA HIS A 9 10.10 11.43 7.07
C HIS A 9 10.35 11.72 5.58
N ALA A 10 10.75 10.71 4.80
CA ALA A 10 10.96 10.86 3.37
C ALA A 10 9.63 11.11 2.63
N MET A 11 8.55 10.43 3.03
CA MET A 11 7.20 10.68 2.51
C MET A 11 6.75 12.13 2.76
N GLU A 12 6.96 12.66 3.95
CA GLU A 12 6.64 14.06 4.27
C GLU A 12 7.49 15.06 3.48
N GLN A 13 8.75 14.72 3.18
CA GLN A 13 9.61 15.54 2.32
C GLN A 13 9.09 15.56 0.89
N VAL A 14 8.80 14.39 0.29
CA VAL A 14 8.24 14.27 -1.06
C VAL A 14 6.90 15.00 -1.15
N LEU A 15 6.02 14.83 -0.16
CA LEU A 15 4.72 15.52 -0.12
C LEU A 15 4.88 17.04 -0.14
N ARG A 16 5.85 17.58 0.60
CA ARG A 16 6.16 19.02 0.58
C ARG A 16 6.70 19.46 -0.78
N HIS A 17 7.57 18.66 -1.39
CA HIS A 17 8.10 18.93 -2.72
C HIS A 17 6.99 18.99 -3.77
N LEU A 18 6.14 17.96 -3.85
CA LEU A 18 5.01 17.89 -4.78
C LEU A 18 4.00 19.02 -4.59
N ARG A 19 3.82 19.51 -3.36
CA ARG A 19 2.98 20.68 -3.05
C ARG A 19 3.58 22.00 -3.56
N SER A 20 4.90 22.10 -3.60
CA SER A 20 5.62 23.33 -3.94
C SER A 20 5.92 23.46 -5.44
N ALA A 21 5.98 22.34 -6.15
CA ALA A 21 6.24 22.30 -7.57
C ALA A 21 4.94 22.49 -8.38
N GLU A 22 5.03 23.19 -9.51
CA GLU A 22 3.94 23.29 -10.49
C GLU A 22 3.79 21.96 -11.26
N HIS A 23 3.39 20.90 -10.57
CA HIS A 23 3.08 19.61 -11.18
C HIS A 23 1.58 19.52 -11.47
N ASP A 24 1.19 19.60 -12.73
CA ASP A 24 -0.23 19.57 -13.15
C ASP A 24 -0.69 18.17 -13.66
N SER A 25 0.11 17.12 -13.46
CA SER A 25 -0.27 15.78 -13.87
C SER A 25 -1.28 15.15 -12.90
N ALA A 26 -2.12 14.25 -13.40
CA ALA A 26 -3.08 13.52 -12.58
C ALA A 26 -2.37 12.62 -11.56
N GLU A 27 -1.25 12.00 -11.95
CA GLU A 27 -0.41 11.16 -11.11
C GLU A 27 0.18 11.94 -9.94
N ALA A 28 0.71 13.14 -10.19
CA ALA A 28 1.29 13.96 -9.13
C ALA A 28 0.24 14.33 -8.07
N ARG A 29 -0.98 14.70 -8.49
CA ARG A 29 -2.10 14.98 -7.59
C ARG A 29 -2.53 13.75 -6.79
N LEU A 30 -2.59 12.58 -7.43
CA LEU A 30 -2.94 11.33 -6.76
C LEU A 30 -1.86 10.91 -5.75
N CYS A 31 -0.58 11.00 -6.12
CA CYS A 31 0.54 10.73 -5.21
C CYS A 31 0.53 11.70 -4.02
N GLN A 32 0.27 12.99 -4.25
CA GLN A 32 0.15 13.98 -3.18
C GLN A 32 -0.98 13.63 -2.21
N TRP A 33 -2.16 13.26 -2.73
CA TRP A 33 -3.30 12.89 -1.89
C TRP A 33 -3.02 11.60 -1.11
N ALA A 34 -2.53 10.57 -1.77
CA ALA A 34 -2.19 9.30 -1.14
C ALA A 34 -1.11 9.44 -0.07
N LEU A 35 -0.01 10.17 -0.36
CA LEU A 35 1.03 10.44 0.64
C LEU A 35 0.48 11.20 1.84
N ALA A 36 -0.37 12.21 1.64
CA ALA A 36 -0.96 12.95 2.74
C ALA A 36 -1.78 12.05 3.67
N GLU A 37 -2.64 11.21 3.09
CA GLU A 37 -3.49 10.30 3.86
C GLU A 37 -2.68 9.18 4.53
N ILE A 38 -1.69 8.60 3.85
CA ILE A 38 -0.84 7.56 4.44
C ILE A 38 0.02 8.14 5.58
N CYS A 39 0.50 9.37 5.47
CA CYS A 39 1.19 10.04 6.58
C CYS A 39 0.26 10.24 7.78
N GLU A 40 -0.96 10.74 7.55
CA GLU A 40 -1.96 10.95 8.61
C GLU A 40 -2.38 9.64 9.28
N GLN A 41 -2.52 8.56 8.50
CA GLN A 41 -2.92 7.24 8.96
C GLN A 41 -1.75 6.26 9.05
N SER A 42 -0.54 6.76 9.27
CA SER A 42 0.70 5.97 9.18
C SER A 42 0.70 4.73 10.07
N GLY A 43 0.03 4.76 11.22
CA GLY A 43 -0.15 3.60 12.10
C GLY A 43 -1.01 2.48 11.48
N ALA A 44 -2.08 2.84 10.77
CA ALA A 44 -2.96 1.87 10.11
C ALA A 44 -2.23 1.19 8.94
N TYR A 45 -1.56 1.98 8.09
CA TYR A 45 -0.77 1.43 6.99
C TYR A 45 0.44 0.65 7.47
N ALA A 46 1.11 1.10 8.54
CA ALA A 46 2.24 0.39 9.13
C ALA A 46 1.88 -1.01 9.66
N ALA A 47 0.63 -1.19 10.10
CA ALA A 47 0.12 -2.46 10.60
C ALA A 47 -0.29 -3.44 9.47
N THR A 48 -0.52 -2.95 8.26
CA THR A 48 -1.00 -3.77 7.14
C THR A 48 0.03 -3.97 6.04
N VAL A 49 0.78 -2.94 5.68
CA VAL A 49 1.74 -3.00 4.57
C VAL A 49 2.97 -3.78 5.04
N LEU A 50 3.11 -5.00 4.52
CA LEU A 50 4.21 -5.87 4.93
C LEU A 50 5.44 -5.64 4.06
N ALA A 51 6.62 -5.69 4.68
CA ALA A 51 7.92 -5.61 4.01
C ALA A 51 8.27 -6.85 3.15
N LYS A 52 7.26 -7.61 2.70
CA LYS A 52 7.40 -8.84 1.91
C LYS A 52 7.29 -8.58 0.40
N THR A 53 6.90 -7.37 -0.01
CA THR A 53 6.70 -7.04 -1.44
C THR A 53 7.97 -6.39 -2.02
N PRO A 54 8.27 -6.60 -3.31
CA PRO A 54 9.40 -5.93 -3.96
C PRO A 54 9.25 -4.40 -3.95
N PHE A 55 8.02 -3.91 -3.99
CA PHE A 55 7.68 -2.48 -3.90
C PHE A 55 8.01 -1.90 -2.53
N ALA A 56 7.77 -2.65 -1.45
CA ALA A 56 8.16 -2.24 -0.11
C ALA A 56 9.68 -2.12 0.05
N ALA A 57 10.46 -3.00 -0.60
CA ALA A 57 11.92 -2.95 -0.57
C ALA A 57 12.50 -1.76 -1.36
N GLN A 58 11.80 -1.30 -2.40
CA GLN A 58 12.25 -0.21 -3.28
C GLN A 58 11.66 1.16 -2.88
N PHE A 59 10.78 1.21 -1.89
CA PHE A 59 9.99 2.41 -1.59
C PHE A 59 10.85 3.65 -1.31
N GLY A 60 11.94 3.51 -0.56
CA GLY A 60 12.85 4.63 -0.28
C GLY A 60 13.49 5.19 -1.55
N SER A 61 13.90 4.33 -2.49
CA SER A 61 14.46 4.74 -3.78
C SER A 61 13.41 5.40 -4.68
N VAL A 62 12.17 4.88 -4.66
CA VAL A 62 11.04 5.47 -5.40
C VAL A 62 10.69 6.86 -4.87
N LEU A 63 10.73 7.07 -3.55
CA LEU A 63 10.53 8.38 -2.94
C LEU A 63 11.62 9.37 -3.36
N ALA A 64 12.89 8.94 -3.35
CA ALA A 64 14.01 9.78 -3.78
C ALA A 64 13.88 10.20 -5.24
N GLU A 65 13.57 9.26 -6.14
CA GLU A 65 13.35 9.55 -7.57
C GLU A 65 12.21 10.56 -7.77
N ALA A 66 11.08 10.37 -7.08
CA ALA A 66 9.95 11.29 -7.16
C ALA A 66 10.29 12.71 -6.66
N ALA A 67 11.17 12.84 -5.66
CA ALA A 67 11.66 14.14 -5.18
C ALA A 67 12.65 14.80 -6.15
N GLU A 68 13.43 14.01 -6.88
CA GLU A 68 14.48 14.52 -7.78
C GLU A 68 13.93 14.88 -9.16
N SER A 69 13.15 13.99 -9.78
CA SER A 69 12.66 14.17 -11.15
C SER A 69 11.23 14.71 -11.24
N GLY A 70 10.47 14.66 -10.13
CA GLY A 70 9.03 14.95 -10.12
C GLY A 70 8.19 13.87 -10.83
N ASN A 71 8.83 12.81 -11.37
CA ASN A 71 8.11 11.72 -12.00
C ASN A 71 7.45 10.83 -10.94
N CYS A 72 6.14 10.91 -10.88
CA CYS A 72 5.34 10.22 -9.87
C CYS A 72 4.87 8.82 -10.29
N PHE A 73 5.25 8.31 -11.46
CA PHE A 73 4.70 7.06 -12.01
C PHE A 73 4.99 5.85 -11.11
N ALA A 74 6.25 5.58 -10.81
CA ALA A 74 6.65 4.47 -9.93
C ALA A 74 6.16 4.65 -8.48
N LEU A 75 6.06 5.90 -8.03
CA LEU A 75 5.48 6.23 -6.73
C LEU A 75 3.99 5.88 -6.70
N LEU A 76 3.24 6.23 -7.74
CA LEU A 76 1.82 5.91 -7.85
C LEU A 76 1.59 4.39 -7.82
N GLU A 77 2.38 3.62 -8.56
CA GLU A 77 2.34 2.14 -8.53
C GLU A 77 2.54 1.61 -7.10
N THR A 78 3.54 2.10 -6.40
CA THR A 78 3.86 1.65 -5.04
C THR A 78 2.75 2.01 -4.06
N LEU A 79 2.25 3.25 -4.10
CA LEU A 79 1.15 3.69 -3.25
C LEU A 79 -0.14 2.92 -3.53
N THR A 80 -0.41 2.59 -4.80
CA THR A 80 -1.53 1.73 -5.20
C THR A 80 -1.48 0.39 -4.50
N LEU A 81 -0.32 -0.27 -4.51
CA LEU A 81 -0.18 -1.58 -3.88
C LEU A 81 -0.28 -1.50 -2.36
N PHE A 82 0.20 -0.43 -1.73
CA PHE A 82 0.06 -0.23 -0.28
C PHE A 82 -1.40 -0.07 0.14
N CYS A 83 -2.15 0.77 -0.57
CA CYS A 83 -3.59 0.92 -0.37
C CYS A 83 -4.33 -0.40 -0.61
N ARG A 84 -3.97 -1.12 -1.68
CA ARG A 84 -4.57 -2.41 -2.00
C ARG A 84 -4.32 -3.44 -0.90
N GLU A 85 -3.10 -3.50 -0.37
CA GLU A 85 -2.76 -4.38 0.74
C GLU A 85 -3.55 -4.03 2.00
N ARG A 86 -3.66 -2.74 2.33
CA ARG A 86 -4.45 -2.27 3.48
C ARG A 86 -5.90 -2.73 3.38
N VAL A 87 -6.56 -2.47 2.24
CA VAL A 87 -7.96 -2.88 2.00
C VAL A 87 -8.14 -4.39 2.10
N LEU A 88 -7.22 -5.17 1.51
CA LEU A 88 -7.29 -6.63 1.56
C LEU A 88 -7.11 -7.19 2.97
N ARG A 89 -6.25 -6.57 3.79
CA ARG A 89 -5.96 -7.03 5.16
C ARG A 89 -6.96 -6.52 6.19
N ARG A 90 -7.64 -5.40 5.92
CA ARG A 90 -8.63 -4.78 6.81
C ARG A 90 -9.96 -4.59 6.10
N PRO A 91 -10.63 -5.69 5.70
CA PRO A 91 -11.96 -5.60 5.09
C PRO A 91 -13.03 -5.07 6.05
N ASP A 92 -12.74 -5.02 7.35
CA ASP A 92 -13.57 -4.38 8.39
C ASP A 92 -13.53 -2.84 8.32
N MET A 93 -12.51 -2.27 7.68
CA MET A 93 -12.36 -0.84 7.48
C MET A 93 -12.76 -0.48 6.05
N PRO A 94 -13.69 0.47 5.83
CA PRO A 94 -14.08 0.87 4.49
C PRO A 94 -12.88 1.43 3.71
N GLU A 95 -12.92 1.26 2.40
CA GLU A 95 -12.05 1.95 1.45
C GLU A 95 -12.27 3.47 1.57
N SER A 96 -11.19 4.24 1.62
CA SER A 96 -11.28 5.70 1.63
C SER A 96 -11.55 6.25 0.23
N SER A 97 -12.02 7.50 0.15
CA SER A 97 -12.22 8.15 -1.15
C SER A 97 -10.93 8.30 -1.95
N MET A 98 -9.78 8.46 -1.28
CA MET A 98 -8.46 8.51 -1.91
C MET A 98 -8.13 7.17 -2.56
N GLU A 99 -8.31 6.08 -1.83
CA GLU A 99 -8.00 4.74 -2.33
C GLU A 99 -8.90 4.35 -3.50
N ALA A 100 -10.19 4.64 -3.39
CA ALA A 100 -11.14 4.46 -4.47
C ALA A 100 -10.72 5.23 -5.73
N ALA A 101 -10.31 6.49 -5.59
CA ALA A 101 -9.84 7.32 -6.70
C ALA A 101 -8.55 6.75 -7.31
N LEU A 102 -7.63 6.29 -6.48
CA LEU A 102 -6.34 5.76 -6.91
C LEU A 102 -6.49 4.41 -7.62
N PHE A 103 -7.35 3.51 -7.13
CA PHE A 103 -7.70 2.28 -7.85
C PHE A 103 -8.48 2.55 -9.12
N SER A 104 -9.41 3.51 -9.11
CA SER A 104 -10.13 3.90 -10.31
C SER A 104 -9.17 4.42 -11.38
N TYR A 105 -8.18 5.24 -11.00
CA TYR A 105 -7.15 5.69 -11.92
C TYR A 105 -6.34 4.50 -12.46
N PHE A 106 -5.83 3.65 -11.56
CA PHE A 106 -5.00 2.49 -11.93
C PHE A 106 -5.72 1.55 -12.91
N VAL A 107 -7.02 1.30 -12.72
CA VAL A 107 -7.80 0.37 -13.53
C VAL A 107 -8.26 0.98 -14.86
N HIS A 108 -8.52 2.29 -14.91
CA HIS A 108 -9.19 2.92 -16.06
C HIS A 108 -8.33 3.91 -16.85
N SER A 109 -7.10 4.21 -16.41
CA SER A 109 -6.19 5.12 -17.14
C SER A 109 -5.73 4.54 -18.48
N GLY A 110 -5.73 3.21 -18.62
CA GLY A 110 -5.16 2.51 -19.77
C GLY A 110 -3.64 2.28 -19.65
N GLU A 111 -2.98 2.85 -18.63
CA GLU A 111 -1.55 2.66 -18.35
C GLU A 111 -1.24 1.25 -17.84
N TRP A 112 -2.13 0.70 -17.01
CA TRP A 112 -2.00 -0.63 -16.43
C TRP A 112 -3.16 -1.51 -16.88
N THR A 113 -2.85 -2.58 -17.60
CA THR A 113 -3.86 -3.55 -18.04
C THR A 113 -3.56 -4.91 -17.45
N PHE A 114 -4.60 -5.66 -17.11
CA PHE A 114 -4.41 -7.01 -16.56
C PHE A 114 -3.50 -7.91 -17.43
N ALA A 115 -3.49 -7.68 -18.75
CA ALA A 115 -2.72 -8.46 -19.72
C ALA A 115 -1.36 -7.84 -20.10
N ASP A 116 -0.93 -6.72 -19.50
CA ASP A 116 0.33 -6.08 -19.85
C ASP A 116 1.58 -6.85 -19.38
N GLY A 117 1.42 -7.80 -18.46
CA GLY A 117 2.51 -8.63 -17.93
C GLY A 117 3.51 -7.86 -17.07
N THR A 118 3.19 -6.62 -16.66
CA THR A 118 4.04 -5.84 -15.77
C THR A 118 4.00 -6.40 -14.35
N LEU A 119 5.06 -6.14 -13.59
CA LEU A 119 5.15 -6.62 -12.21
C LEU A 119 4.03 -6.00 -11.35
N VAL A 120 3.71 -4.72 -11.54
CA VAL A 120 2.70 -4.03 -10.74
C VAL A 120 1.31 -4.61 -10.95
N THR A 121 0.92 -4.96 -12.18
CA THR A 121 -0.40 -5.53 -12.47
C THR A 121 -0.53 -6.96 -11.94
N ASP A 122 0.52 -7.79 -12.12
CA ASP A 122 0.57 -9.14 -11.53
C ASP A 122 0.42 -9.09 -10.01
N TRP A 123 1.08 -8.13 -9.35
CA TRP A 123 0.91 -7.92 -7.91
C TRP A 123 -0.48 -7.41 -7.53
N PHE A 124 -0.99 -6.39 -8.23
CA PHE A 124 -2.28 -5.78 -7.91
C PHE A 124 -3.45 -6.78 -8.03
N TYR A 125 -3.48 -7.57 -9.10
CA TYR A 125 -4.61 -8.46 -9.41
C TYR A 125 -4.45 -9.87 -8.83
N VAL A 126 -3.23 -10.39 -8.72
CA VAL A 126 -3.01 -11.83 -8.42
C VAL A 126 -2.21 -12.02 -7.15
N ARG A 127 -0.94 -11.57 -7.11
CA ARG A 127 -0.03 -11.97 -6.03
C ARG A 127 -0.42 -11.40 -4.67
N LEU A 128 -0.79 -10.12 -4.61
CA LEU A 128 -1.13 -9.46 -3.35
C LEU A 128 -2.41 -10.07 -2.74
N PRO A 129 -3.52 -10.27 -3.48
CA PRO A 129 -4.66 -11.03 -2.96
C PRO A 129 -4.32 -12.44 -2.45
N VAL A 130 -3.55 -13.21 -3.21
CA VAL A 130 -3.17 -14.58 -2.83
C VAL A 130 -2.30 -14.59 -1.57
N MET A 131 -1.30 -13.70 -1.52
CA MET A 131 -0.41 -13.56 -0.36
C MET A 131 -1.19 -13.18 0.90
N VAL A 132 -2.09 -12.20 0.81
CA VAL A 132 -2.90 -11.76 1.96
C VAL A 132 -3.81 -12.89 2.43
N LEU A 133 -4.51 -13.58 1.51
CA LEU A 133 -5.37 -14.71 1.86
C LEU A 133 -4.59 -15.82 2.58
N PHE A 134 -3.40 -16.16 2.07
CA PHE A 134 -2.53 -17.16 2.69
C PHE A 134 -2.07 -16.75 4.10
N ASP A 135 -1.62 -15.50 4.27
CA ASP A 135 -1.22 -14.95 5.57
C ASP A 135 -2.38 -14.97 6.59
N LEU A 136 -3.60 -14.62 6.17
CA LEU A 136 -4.78 -14.63 7.02
C LEU A 136 -5.19 -16.05 7.44
N CYS A 137 -5.22 -17.00 6.50
CA CYS A 137 -5.55 -18.40 6.77
C CYS A 137 -4.53 -19.05 7.73
N THR A 138 -3.24 -18.81 7.52
CA THR A 138 -2.18 -19.35 8.38
C THR A 138 -2.24 -18.78 9.79
N THR A 139 -2.55 -17.49 9.95
CA THR A 139 -2.72 -16.87 11.27
C THR A 139 -3.93 -17.44 12.02
N ALA A 140 -5.05 -17.66 11.33
CA ALA A 140 -6.25 -18.25 11.94
C ALA A 140 -6.03 -19.69 12.44
N MET A 141 -5.27 -20.49 11.68
CA MET A 141 -4.93 -21.86 12.07
C MET A 141 -4.02 -21.93 13.31
N HIS A 142 -3.03 -21.03 13.43
CA HIS A 142 -2.15 -21.00 14.60
C HIS A 142 -2.80 -20.35 15.84
N GLY A 143 -3.75 -19.42 15.64
CA GLY A 143 -4.47 -18.77 16.74
C GLY A 143 -5.52 -19.65 17.43
N SER A 144 -5.91 -20.78 16.83
CA SER A 144 -6.97 -21.67 17.34
C SER A 144 -6.46 -22.78 18.29
N GLY A 145 -5.16 -22.84 18.60
CA GLY A 145 -4.55 -23.91 19.42
C GLY A 145 -4.48 -23.65 20.94
N GLY A 146 -4.98 -22.51 21.44
CA GLY A 146 -4.66 -22.01 22.79
C GLY A 146 -5.81 -21.96 23.81
N GLY A 147 -6.84 -22.81 23.72
CA GLY A 147 -8.02 -22.63 24.57
C GLY A 147 -8.89 -23.87 24.79
N VAL A 148 -8.35 -24.95 25.35
CA VAL A 148 -9.17 -25.90 26.14
C VAL A 148 -8.37 -26.33 27.38
N SER A 149 -8.35 -25.48 28.40
CA SER A 149 -8.11 -25.96 29.77
C SER A 149 -9.48 -26.35 30.33
N ALA A 150 -9.84 -27.62 30.15
CA ALA A 150 -10.98 -28.21 30.81
C ALA A 150 -10.68 -28.25 32.31
N ALA A 151 -11.23 -27.29 33.06
CA ALA A 151 -11.40 -27.42 34.49
C ALA A 151 -12.42 -28.56 34.73
N VAL A 152 -11.91 -29.76 34.95
CA VAL A 152 -12.69 -30.85 35.55
C VAL A 152 -12.71 -30.59 37.05
N HIS A 153 -13.83 -30.06 37.53
CA HIS A 153 -14.24 -30.24 38.92
C HIS A 153 -14.83 -31.65 39.07
N GLY A 154 -14.33 -32.40 40.04
CA GLY A 154 -14.78 -33.72 40.44
C GLY A 154 -13.77 -34.36 41.38
#